data_AF-A0A915EMG8-F1
#
_entry.id   AF-A0A915EMG8-F1
#
_cell.length_a   1.000
_cell.length_b   1.000
_cell.length_c   1.000
_cell.angle_alpha   90.00
_cell.angle_beta   90.00
_cell.angle_gamma   90.00
#
_symmetry.space_group_name_H-M   'P 1'
#
loop_
_entity.id
_entity.type
_entity.pdbx_description
1 polymer ?
#
loop_
_entity_poly.entity_id
_entity_poly.type
_entity_poly.pdbx_seq_one_letter_code
_entity_poly.pdbx_strand_id
1 'polypeptide(L)'
;MSEKQHMILASDKDFDELMDYVRLQQESKSGQFQTVSCEDGFSTIIGQMVEYDSKVFLDKAEFYLNAESMDLVQAGEKIWGSVIYALKKTYLAIGVDVASHAANRALFKLASKVYDSDTTGDLVETWSLFEKCHDNFYGQSLHRDDIKEALAAAKFAVEKLEKMDLQSLRINFNKEKSQPKDLSKIEVKEFKNPYTKIHGGVKYSVKIKCH
;
A
#
# COMPACT_ATOMS: atom_id res chain seq x y z
N MET A 1 24.38 9.90 -31.41
CA MET A 1 24.68 9.20 -30.15
C MET A 1 23.56 9.55 -29.19
N SER A 2 22.63 8.63 -28.88
CA SER A 2 21.50 8.92 -27.99
C SER A 2 21.86 8.58 -26.54
N GLU A 3 21.74 9.56 -25.65
CA GLU A 3 21.81 9.36 -24.21
C GLU A 3 20.69 8.42 -23.76
N LYS A 4 21.08 7.22 -23.30
CA LYS A 4 20.18 6.34 -22.58
C LYS A 4 19.98 6.92 -21.18
N GLN A 5 18.79 7.47 -20.93
CA GLN A 5 18.32 7.71 -19.56
C GLN A 5 18.23 6.36 -18.85
N HIS A 6 19.10 6.13 -17.88
CA HIS A 6 18.98 5.04 -16.93
C HIS A 6 17.81 5.35 -16.00
N MET A 7 16.62 4.85 -16.35
CA MET A 7 15.48 4.81 -15.45
C MET A 7 15.75 3.73 -14.40
N ILE A 8 15.98 4.16 -13.16
CA ILE A 8 16.25 3.27 -12.03
C ILE A 8 14.99 2.44 -11.78
N LEU A 9 15.09 1.13 -12.02
CA LEU A 9 14.08 0.15 -11.63
C LEU A 9 14.07 0.10 -10.10
N ALA A 10 12.97 0.54 -9.49
CA ALA A 10 12.76 0.34 -8.06
C ALA A 10 12.58 -1.16 -7.79
N SER A 11 13.53 -1.75 -7.08
CA SER A 11 13.49 -3.11 -6.54
C SER A 11 12.48 -3.21 -5.37
N ASP A 12 12.12 -4.42 -4.93
CA ASP A 12 11.30 -4.63 -3.71
C ASP A 12 11.86 -3.89 -2.49
N LYS A 13 13.19 -3.78 -2.42
CA LYS A 13 13.89 -3.03 -1.38
C LYS A 13 13.53 -1.55 -1.42
N ASP A 14 13.35 -0.98 -2.60
CA ASP A 14 12.96 0.42 -2.78
C ASP A 14 11.49 0.64 -2.41
N PHE A 15 10.61 -0.36 -2.55
CA PHE A 15 9.23 -0.28 -2.07
C PHE A 15 9.14 -0.39 -0.54
N ASP A 16 9.86 -1.34 0.07
CA ASP A 16 9.92 -1.45 1.52
C ASP A 16 10.60 -0.22 2.16
N GLU A 17 11.68 0.30 1.56
CA GLU A 17 12.29 1.58 1.97
C GLU A 17 11.34 2.76 1.79
N LEU A 18 10.53 2.79 0.72
CA LEU A 18 9.49 3.81 0.50
C LEU A 18 8.38 3.71 1.56
N MET A 19 7.96 2.49 1.93
CA MET A 19 6.93 2.27 2.94
C MET A 19 7.45 2.55 4.36
N ASP A 20 8.69 2.23 4.66
CA ASP A 20 9.38 2.63 5.89
C ASP A 20 9.57 4.16 5.95
N TYR A 21 9.85 4.80 4.82
CA TYR A 21 9.89 6.25 4.70
C TYR A 21 8.51 6.90 4.93
N VAL A 22 7.43 6.37 4.35
CA VAL A 22 6.05 6.83 4.60
C VAL A 22 5.70 6.68 6.08
N ARG A 23 6.09 5.57 6.71
CA ARG A 23 5.92 5.34 8.15
C ARG A 23 6.63 6.42 8.97
N LEU A 24 7.87 6.77 8.62
CA LEU A 24 8.62 7.85 9.28
C LEU A 24 7.96 9.23 9.09
N GLN A 25 7.37 9.52 7.92
CA GLN A 25 6.66 10.77 7.65
C GLN A 25 5.37 10.94 8.47
N GLN A 26 4.63 9.84 8.71
CA GLN A 26 3.45 9.87 9.59
C GLN A 26 3.83 10.09 11.05
N GLU A 27 5.03 9.67 11.44
CA GLU A 27 5.58 9.85 12.78
C GLU A 27 6.19 11.26 12.99
N SER A 28 6.59 11.96 11.93
CA SER A 28 7.30 13.25 11.98
C SER A 28 6.41 14.50 11.84
N LYS A 29 5.10 14.44 12.12
CA LYS A 29 4.21 15.62 12.15
C LYS A 29 4.52 16.55 13.34
N SER A 30 5.74 17.11 13.37
CA SER A 30 6.15 18.32 14.09
C SER A 30 7.59 18.68 13.69
N GLY A 31 7.79 19.41 12.59
CA GLY A 31 9.10 19.98 12.30
C GLY A 31 9.16 20.78 11.00
N GLN A 32 9.18 22.10 11.10
CA GLN A 32 9.64 22.98 10.03
C GLN A 32 11.15 22.77 9.84
N PHE A 33 11.61 22.48 8.62
CA PHE A 33 13.03 22.42 8.30
C PHE A 33 13.47 23.67 7.53
N GLN A 34 14.58 24.26 7.99
CA GLN A 34 15.25 25.42 7.41
C GLN A 34 16.05 25.04 6.18
N THR A 35 16.12 25.98 5.22
CA THR A 35 16.98 25.94 4.05
C THR A 35 18.46 26.10 4.44
N VAL A 36 19.33 25.26 3.89
CA VAL A 36 20.79 25.46 3.91
C VAL A 36 21.24 25.69 2.46
N SER A 37 21.86 26.83 2.20
CA SER A 37 22.49 27.15 0.92
C SER A 37 23.92 26.63 0.89
N CYS A 38 24.28 25.87 -0.15
CA CYS A 38 25.67 25.50 -0.43
C CYS A 38 26.20 26.37 -1.57
N GLU A 39 27.41 26.90 -1.42
CA GLU A 39 28.02 27.94 -2.29
C GLU A 39 28.47 27.45 -3.68
N ASP A 40 28.33 26.16 -3.99
CA ASP A 40 28.91 25.56 -5.19
C ASP A 40 27.88 25.31 -6.29
N GLY A 41 27.17 26.35 -6.76
CA GLY A 41 26.57 26.44 -8.11
C GLY A 41 25.64 25.33 -8.64
N PHE A 42 25.38 24.28 -7.88
CA PHE A 42 24.43 23.23 -8.15
C PHE A 42 23.17 23.60 -7.39
N SER A 43 22.18 24.12 -8.12
CA SER A 43 20.82 24.12 -7.60
C SER A 43 20.38 22.67 -7.50
N THR A 44 20.63 22.03 -6.35
CA THR A 44 19.83 20.88 -5.95
C THR A 44 18.39 21.39 -5.98
N ILE A 45 17.59 20.91 -6.92
CA ILE A 45 16.14 20.99 -6.80
C ILE A 45 15.90 20.28 -5.47
N ILE A 46 15.63 21.06 -4.42
CA ILE A 46 15.04 20.54 -3.19
C ILE A 46 13.72 19.97 -3.69
N GLY A 47 13.75 18.67 -3.99
CA GLY A 47 12.63 17.95 -4.55
C GLY A 47 11.46 18.26 -3.66
N GLN A 48 10.44 18.90 -4.22
CA GLN A 48 9.18 19.06 -3.51
C GLN A 48 8.84 17.66 -2.97
N MET A 49 8.82 17.53 -1.64
CA MET A 49 8.46 16.28 -1.00
C MET A 49 7.01 16.02 -1.38
N VAL A 50 6.81 15.16 -2.38
CA VAL A 50 5.47 14.69 -2.74
C VAL A 50 5.06 13.73 -1.63
N GLU A 51 4.07 14.12 -0.84
CA GLU A 51 3.42 13.21 0.11
C GLU A 51 2.83 12.06 -0.71
N TYR A 52 3.38 10.85 -0.56
CA TYR A 52 2.86 9.68 -1.25
C TYR A 52 1.64 9.15 -0.51
N ASP A 53 0.51 9.12 -1.22
CA ASP A 53 -0.71 8.44 -0.82
C ASP A 53 -1.20 7.47 -1.91
N SER A 54 -2.27 6.74 -1.60
CA SER A 54 -2.90 5.80 -2.53
C SER A 54 -3.29 6.44 -3.87
N LYS A 55 -3.67 7.72 -3.89
CA LYS A 55 -4.10 8.44 -5.10
C LYS A 55 -2.92 8.81 -5.96
N VAL A 56 -1.82 9.27 -5.37
CA VAL A 56 -0.56 9.53 -6.09
C VAL A 56 -0.09 8.27 -6.83
N PHE A 57 -0.24 7.09 -6.23
CA PHE A 57 0.07 5.83 -6.92
C PHE A 57 -0.87 5.57 -8.11
N LEU A 58 -2.18 5.81 -7.97
CA LEU A 58 -3.14 5.65 -9.08
C LEU A 58 -2.86 6.63 -10.22
N ASP A 59 -2.55 7.89 -9.91
CA ASP A 59 -2.21 8.91 -10.91
C ASP A 59 -0.96 8.50 -11.69
N LYS A 60 0.05 7.94 -11.00
CA LYS A 60 1.24 7.39 -11.64
C LYS A 60 0.93 6.16 -12.50
N ALA A 61 0.06 5.27 -12.03
CA ALA A 61 -0.37 4.13 -12.85
C ALA A 61 -1.03 4.60 -14.15
N GLU A 62 -1.91 5.59 -14.07
CA GLU A 62 -2.59 6.19 -15.21
C GLU A 62 -1.61 6.90 -16.15
N PHE A 63 -0.59 7.56 -15.60
CA PHE A 63 0.51 8.14 -16.38
C PHE A 63 1.26 7.06 -17.20
N TYR A 64 1.74 5.99 -16.56
CA TYR A 64 2.51 4.94 -17.24
C TYR A 64 1.68 4.18 -18.28
N LEU A 65 0.37 4.02 -18.03
CA LEU A 65 -0.56 3.38 -18.95
C LEU A 65 -0.85 4.22 -20.22
N ASN A 66 -0.73 5.54 -20.14
CA ASN A 66 -1.09 6.47 -21.23
C ASN A 66 0.12 7.18 -21.86
N ALA A 67 1.33 6.94 -21.35
CA ALA A 67 2.56 7.45 -21.96
C ALA A 67 2.74 6.92 -23.40
N GLU A 68 3.42 7.70 -24.25
CA GLU A 68 3.72 7.32 -25.63
C GLU A 68 4.52 6.00 -25.70
N SER A 69 5.48 5.84 -24.78
CA SER A 69 6.13 4.58 -24.47
C SER A 69 5.48 3.95 -23.24
N MET A 70 4.32 3.31 -23.44
CA MET A 70 3.57 2.65 -22.35
C MET A 70 4.46 1.67 -21.59
N ASP A 71 4.47 1.80 -20.26
CA ASP A 71 5.17 0.89 -19.36
C ASP A 71 4.15 0.14 -18.49
N LEU A 72 3.68 -1.00 -19.01
CA LEU A 72 2.64 -1.81 -18.36
C LEU A 72 3.14 -2.44 -17.05
N VAL A 73 4.46 -2.66 -16.93
CA VAL A 73 5.08 -3.17 -15.71
C VAL A 73 4.99 -2.08 -14.63
N GLN A 74 5.44 -0.86 -14.92
CA GLN A 74 5.33 0.24 -13.98
C GLN A 74 3.87 0.57 -13.64
N ALA A 75 2.97 0.53 -14.62
CA ALA A 75 1.54 0.74 -14.36
C ALA A 75 0.98 -0.30 -13.38
N GLY A 76 1.25 -1.60 -13.60
CA GLY A 76 0.87 -2.68 -12.69
C GLY A 76 1.43 -2.49 -11.27
N GLU A 77 2.71 -2.12 -11.15
CA GLU A 77 3.34 -1.94 -9.85
C GLU A 77 2.76 -0.77 -9.05
N LYS A 78 2.36 0.30 -9.73
CA LYS A 78 1.71 1.44 -9.08
C LYS A 78 0.25 1.11 -8.68
N ILE A 79 -0.46 0.30 -9.47
CA ILE A 79 -1.78 -0.25 -9.10
C ILE A 79 -1.65 -1.08 -7.82
N TRP A 80 -0.72 -2.03 -7.78
CA TRP A 80 -0.46 -2.86 -6.61
C TRP A 80 -0.10 -2.00 -5.38
N GLY A 81 0.87 -1.10 -5.55
CA GLY A 81 1.33 -0.21 -4.49
C GLY A 81 0.21 0.65 -3.90
N SER A 82 -0.69 1.16 -4.74
CA SER A 82 -1.86 1.94 -4.30
C SER A 82 -2.77 1.16 -3.35
N VAL A 83 -3.16 -0.06 -3.75
CA VAL A 83 -4.08 -0.90 -2.98
C VAL A 83 -3.43 -1.33 -1.67
N ILE A 84 -2.15 -1.75 -1.71
CA ILE A 84 -1.41 -2.13 -0.50
C ILE A 84 -1.25 -0.96 0.46
N TYR A 85 -0.93 0.23 -0.05
CA TYR A 85 -0.84 1.43 0.77
C TYR A 85 -2.17 1.71 1.49
N ALA A 86 -3.29 1.73 0.74
CA ALA A 86 -4.61 1.97 1.30
C ALA A 86 -4.96 0.93 2.37
N LEU A 87 -4.73 -0.36 2.08
CA LEU A 87 -4.99 -1.46 3.01
C LEU A 87 -4.19 -1.31 4.31
N LYS A 88 -2.87 -1.11 4.20
CA LYS A 88 -1.98 -0.93 5.36
C LYS A 88 -2.40 0.29 6.19
N LYS A 89 -2.74 1.40 5.54
CA LYS A 89 -3.23 2.62 6.22
C LYS A 89 -4.54 2.37 6.97
N THR A 90 -5.49 1.67 6.37
CA THR A 90 -6.77 1.32 6.98
C THR A 90 -6.58 0.45 8.23
N TYR A 91 -5.71 -0.56 8.17
CA TYR A 91 -5.39 -1.39 9.35
C TYR A 91 -4.59 -0.62 10.41
N LEU A 92 -3.67 0.25 10.00
CA LEU A 92 -2.92 1.09 10.93
C LEU A 92 -3.83 2.02 11.74
N ALA A 93 -4.91 2.53 11.12
CA ALA A 93 -5.92 3.36 11.79
C ALA A 93 -6.65 2.62 12.93
N ILE A 94 -6.75 1.29 12.88
CA ILE A 94 -7.27 0.47 13.99
C ILE A 94 -6.15 -0.09 14.89
N GLY A 95 -4.92 0.40 14.74
CA GLY A 95 -3.77 0.00 15.55
C GLY A 95 -3.12 -1.31 15.11
N VAL A 96 -3.29 -1.71 13.84
CA VAL A 96 -2.76 -2.96 13.28
C VAL A 96 -1.71 -2.64 12.21
N ASP A 97 -0.44 -2.92 12.51
CA ASP A 97 0.69 -2.75 11.60
C ASP A 97 0.93 -4.03 10.78
N VAL A 98 0.85 -3.93 9.46
CA VAL A 98 0.89 -5.06 8.53
C VAL A 98 2.29 -5.18 7.95
N ALA A 99 3.09 -6.09 8.51
CA ALA A 99 4.51 -6.23 8.19
C ALA A 99 4.80 -7.34 7.15
N SER A 100 3.81 -8.14 6.77
CA SER A 100 4.02 -9.31 5.91
C SER A 100 3.22 -9.20 4.62
N HIS A 101 3.90 -9.34 3.49
CA HIS A 101 3.28 -9.38 2.17
C HIS A 101 2.19 -10.46 2.07
N ALA A 102 2.46 -11.64 2.62
CA ALA A 102 1.52 -12.77 2.65
C ALA A 102 0.23 -12.48 3.45
N ALA A 103 0.24 -11.49 4.35
CA ALA A 103 -0.95 -11.11 5.12
C ALA A 103 -1.94 -10.27 4.31
N ASN A 104 -1.49 -9.60 3.24
CA ASN A 104 -2.30 -8.62 2.52
C ASN A 104 -3.60 -9.23 1.99
N ARG A 105 -3.56 -10.41 1.38
CA ARG A 105 -4.75 -11.11 0.85
C ARG A 105 -5.79 -11.40 1.93
N ALA A 106 -5.35 -11.96 3.06
CA ALA A 106 -6.25 -12.32 4.15
C ALA A 106 -6.86 -11.07 4.79
N LEU A 107 -6.06 -10.02 4.96
CA LEU A 107 -6.51 -8.74 5.50
C LEU A 107 -7.44 -8.00 4.54
N PHE A 108 -7.21 -8.08 3.24
CA PHE A 108 -8.11 -7.51 2.23
C PHE A 108 -9.47 -8.22 2.23
N LYS A 109 -9.48 -9.57 2.25
CA LYS A 109 -10.71 -10.38 2.38
C LYS A 109 -11.44 -10.10 3.70
N LEU A 110 -10.72 -9.82 4.78
CA LEU A 110 -11.32 -9.44 6.04
C LEU A 110 -11.94 -8.04 5.97
N ALA A 111 -11.25 -7.11 5.32
CA ALA A 111 -11.72 -5.74 5.15
C ALA A 111 -12.98 -5.68 4.28
N SER A 112 -13.10 -6.54 3.27
CA SER A 112 -14.30 -6.60 2.42
C SER A 112 -15.56 -6.99 3.20
N LYS A 113 -15.46 -7.84 4.24
CA LYS A 113 -16.58 -8.24 5.11
C LYS A 113 -17.23 -7.11 5.91
N VAL A 114 -16.67 -5.89 5.87
CA VAL A 114 -17.29 -4.69 6.46
C VAL A 114 -18.48 -4.20 5.62
N TYR A 115 -18.52 -4.57 4.34
CA TYR A 115 -19.56 -4.17 3.39
C TYR A 115 -20.69 -5.19 3.27
N ASP A 116 -21.74 -4.84 2.51
CA ASP A 116 -22.79 -5.77 2.10
C ASP A 116 -22.23 -6.95 1.26
N SER A 117 -23.06 -7.97 1.05
CA SER A 117 -22.66 -9.20 0.35
C SER A 117 -22.14 -8.94 -1.05
N ASP A 118 -22.76 -8.00 -1.76
CA ASP A 118 -22.51 -7.74 -3.17
C ASP A 118 -21.15 -7.02 -3.30
N THR A 119 -20.96 -5.95 -2.54
CA THR A 119 -19.67 -5.23 -2.45
C THR A 119 -18.55 -6.12 -1.92
N THR A 120 -18.87 -7.06 -1.02
CA THR A 120 -17.90 -8.04 -0.52
C THR A 120 -17.41 -8.93 -1.65
N GLY A 121 -18.33 -9.45 -2.48
CA GLY A 121 -18.03 -10.25 -3.66
C GLY A 121 -17.12 -9.49 -4.62
N ASP A 122 -17.55 -8.28 -5.01
CA ASP A 122 -16.80 -7.41 -5.92
C ASP A 122 -15.36 -7.18 -5.42
N LEU A 123 -15.18 -6.80 -4.16
CA LEU A 123 -13.85 -6.59 -3.60
C LEU A 123 -13.02 -7.88 -3.64
N VAL A 124 -13.57 -9.02 -3.21
CA VAL A 124 -12.81 -10.27 -3.19
C VAL A 124 -12.35 -10.69 -4.58
N GLU A 125 -13.18 -10.49 -5.60
CA GLU A 125 -12.85 -10.82 -6.99
C GLU A 125 -11.73 -9.94 -7.54
N THR A 126 -11.74 -8.64 -7.20
CA THR A 126 -10.70 -7.68 -7.65
C THR A 126 -9.29 -8.03 -7.17
N TRP A 127 -9.14 -8.74 -6.05
CA TRP A 127 -7.83 -9.10 -5.50
C TRP A 127 -6.95 -9.85 -6.51
N SER A 128 -7.56 -10.73 -7.31
CA SER A 128 -6.84 -11.50 -8.33
C SER A 128 -6.21 -10.63 -9.42
N LEU A 129 -6.82 -9.47 -9.73
CA LEU A 129 -6.28 -8.49 -10.68
C LEU A 129 -5.05 -7.79 -10.10
N PHE A 130 -5.06 -7.50 -8.79
CA PHE A 130 -3.93 -6.86 -8.11
C PHE A 130 -2.74 -7.81 -7.99
N GLU A 131 -2.98 -9.09 -7.67
CA GLU A 131 -1.92 -10.13 -7.67
C GLU A 131 -1.28 -10.25 -9.05
N LYS A 132 -2.08 -10.31 -10.13
CA LYS A 132 -1.56 -10.30 -11.51
C LYS A 132 -0.70 -9.06 -11.80
N CYS A 133 -1.13 -7.88 -11.36
CA CYS A 133 -0.36 -6.65 -11.56
C CYS A 133 1.01 -6.70 -10.89
N HIS A 134 1.08 -7.23 -9.67
CA HIS A 134 2.35 -7.43 -8.98
C HIS A 134 3.22 -8.52 -9.64
N ASP A 135 2.60 -9.62 -10.04
CA ASP A 135 3.30 -10.71 -10.73
C ASP A 135 3.86 -10.29 -12.11
N ASN A 136 3.25 -9.28 -12.75
CA ASN A 136 3.71 -8.73 -14.03
C ASN A 136 5.14 -8.20 -13.97
N PHE A 137 5.58 -7.71 -12.80
CA PHE A 137 6.97 -7.34 -12.57
C PHE A 137 7.96 -8.50 -12.76
N TYR A 138 7.53 -9.73 -12.48
CA TYR A 138 8.36 -10.93 -12.52
C TYR A 138 8.34 -11.64 -13.88
N GLY A 139 7.87 -10.97 -14.93
CA GLY A 139 7.94 -11.48 -16.30
C GLY A 139 6.64 -12.12 -16.82
N GLN A 140 5.49 -11.86 -16.19
CA GLN A 140 4.22 -12.06 -16.88
C GLN A 140 4.05 -10.99 -17.98
N SER A 141 3.21 -11.27 -18.97
CA SER A 141 2.92 -10.35 -20.08
C SER A 141 1.46 -9.93 -20.03
N LEU A 142 1.10 -9.07 -19.08
CA LEU A 142 -0.21 -8.44 -19.06
C LEU A 142 -0.39 -7.53 -20.27
N HIS A 143 -1.59 -7.53 -20.84
CA HIS A 143 -1.98 -6.63 -21.90
C HIS A 143 -2.53 -5.32 -21.33
N ARG A 144 -2.61 -4.30 -22.20
CA ARG A 144 -3.11 -2.98 -21.82
C ARG A 144 -4.51 -3.03 -21.19
N ASP A 145 -5.38 -3.90 -21.71
CA ASP A 145 -6.75 -3.98 -21.22
C ASP A 145 -6.83 -4.66 -19.84
N ASP A 146 -5.94 -5.61 -19.53
CA ASP A 146 -5.80 -6.16 -18.18
C ASP A 146 -5.41 -5.07 -17.18
N ILE A 147 -4.46 -4.19 -17.55
CA ILE A 147 -4.03 -3.07 -16.69
C ILE A 147 -5.13 -2.03 -16.51
N LYS A 148 -5.93 -1.74 -17.55
CA LYS A 148 -7.09 -0.83 -17.43
C LYS A 148 -8.14 -1.39 -16.48
N GLU A 149 -8.46 -2.68 -16.59
CA GLU A 149 -9.40 -3.36 -15.71
C GLU A 149 -8.90 -3.30 -14.27
N ALA A 150 -7.63 -3.64 -14.05
CA ALA A 150 -7.01 -3.58 -12.72
C ALA A 150 -6.96 -2.14 -12.17
N LEU A 151 -6.74 -1.12 -13.00
CA LEU A 151 -6.75 0.28 -12.58
C LEU A 151 -8.14 0.72 -12.11
N ALA A 152 -9.20 0.34 -12.83
CA ALA A 152 -10.58 0.62 -12.45
C ALA A 152 -10.94 -0.09 -11.13
N ALA A 153 -10.57 -1.37 -11.01
CA ALA A 153 -10.72 -2.14 -9.79
C ALA A 153 -9.97 -1.52 -8.59
N ALA A 154 -8.76 -1.02 -8.80
CA ALA A 154 -7.98 -0.38 -7.75
C ALA A 154 -8.57 0.96 -7.32
N LYS A 155 -9.06 1.78 -8.25
CA LYS A 155 -9.81 3.01 -7.93
C LYS A 155 -11.01 2.70 -7.02
N PHE A 156 -11.79 1.67 -7.35
CA PHE A 156 -12.90 1.20 -6.52
C PHE A 156 -12.44 0.70 -5.15
N ALA A 157 -11.44 -0.19 -5.09
CA ALA A 157 -10.95 -0.76 -3.84
C ALA A 157 -10.37 0.30 -2.90
N VAL A 158 -9.59 1.26 -3.43
CA VAL A 158 -9.03 2.38 -2.65
C VAL A 158 -10.13 3.25 -2.07
N GLU A 159 -11.15 3.60 -2.87
CA GLU A 159 -12.29 4.38 -2.38
C GLU A 159 -12.99 3.68 -1.21
N LYS A 160 -13.22 2.36 -1.33
CA LYS A 160 -13.83 1.56 -0.26
C LYS A 160 -12.90 1.48 0.96
N LEU A 161 -11.60 1.29 0.80
CA LEU A 161 -10.68 1.23 1.94
C LEU A 161 -10.59 2.57 2.68
N GLU A 162 -10.63 3.70 1.96
CA GLU A 162 -10.59 5.06 2.53
C GLU A 162 -11.86 5.42 3.32
N LYS A 163 -13.03 4.93 2.89
CA LYS A 163 -14.34 5.22 3.50
C LYS A 163 -14.80 4.14 4.50
N MET A 164 -13.94 3.20 4.83
CA MET A 164 -14.29 2.03 5.63
C MET A 164 -14.72 2.40 7.05
N ASP A 165 -15.79 1.76 7.55
CA ASP A 165 -16.15 1.84 8.96
C ASP A 165 -15.11 1.10 9.82
N LEU A 166 -14.21 1.89 10.41
CA LEU A 166 -13.10 1.41 11.23
C LEU A 166 -13.57 0.65 12.48
N GLN A 167 -14.76 0.95 13.00
CA GLN A 167 -15.29 0.26 14.18
C GLN A 167 -15.73 -1.17 13.81
N SER A 168 -16.48 -1.32 12.72
CA SER A 168 -16.84 -2.64 12.18
C SER A 168 -15.61 -3.45 11.77
N LEU A 169 -14.63 -2.80 11.14
CA LEU A 169 -13.35 -3.46 10.81
C LEU A 169 -12.65 -4.00 12.06
N ARG A 170 -12.54 -3.19 13.12
CA ARG A 170 -11.92 -3.59 14.39
C ARG A 170 -12.65 -4.77 15.03
N ILE A 171 -13.99 -4.75 15.03
CA ILE A 171 -14.81 -5.84 15.56
C ILE A 171 -14.56 -7.13 14.78
N ASN A 172 -14.59 -7.05 13.44
CA ASN A 172 -14.34 -8.18 12.55
C ASN A 172 -12.92 -8.75 12.75
N PHE A 173 -11.91 -7.88 12.83
CA PHE A 173 -10.52 -8.30 13.09
C PHE A 173 -10.37 -9.03 14.42
N ASN A 174 -10.93 -8.50 15.51
CA ASN A 174 -10.86 -9.14 16.82
C ASN A 174 -11.60 -10.48 16.85
N LYS A 175 -12.75 -10.57 16.17
CA LYS A 175 -13.52 -11.81 16.05
C LYS A 175 -12.72 -12.90 15.33
N GLU A 176 -12.14 -12.59 14.17
CA GLU A 176 -11.35 -13.56 13.39
C GLU A 176 -10.04 -13.94 14.10
N LYS A 177 -9.40 -12.99 14.81
CA LYS A 177 -8.25 -13.26 15.68
C LYS A 177 -8.59 -14.33 16.75
N SER A 178 -9.82 -14.29 17.28
CA SER A 178 -10.28 -15.26 18.30
C SER A 178 -10.72 -16.62 17.74
N GLN A 179 -10.95 -16.72 16.42
CA GLN A 179 -11.44 -17.92 15.73
C GLN A 179 -10.62 -18.19 14.47
N PRO A 180 -9.36 -18.63 14.61
CA PRO A 180 -8.39 -18.68 13.52
C PRO A 180 -8.70 -19.84 12.55
N LYS A 181 -9.72 -19.69 11.70
CA LYS A 181 -9.93 -20.59 10.56
C LYS A 181 -9.11 -20.13 9.34
N ASP A 182 -9.08 -18.82 9.07
CA ASP A 182 -8.32 -18.21 7.95
C ASP A 182 -7.09 -17.39 8.40
N LEU A 183 -7.08 -16.85 9.63
CA LEU A 183 -5.96 -16.06 10.17
C LEU A 183 -4.94 -16.90 10.97
N SER A 184 -5.06 -18.23 11.00
CA SER A 184 -4.21 -19.13 11.79
C SER A 184 -2.72 -19.06 11.45
N LYS A 185 -2.38 -18.61 10.24
CA LYS A 185 -1.00 -18.42 9.79
C LYS A 185 -0.42 -17.06 10.20
N ILE A 186 -1.28 -16.15 10.67
CA ILE A 186 -0.95 -14.77 10.97
C ILE A 186 -0.63 -14.62 12.46
N GLU A 187 0.65 -14.54 12.79
CA GLU A 187 1.17 -14.14 14.09
C GLU A 187 0.88 -12.64 14.33
N VAL A 188 -0.20 -12.39 15.07
CA VAL A 188 -0.50 -11.05 15.59
C VAL A 188 0.32 -10.86 16.88
N LYS A 189 1.44 -10.17 16.79
CA LYS A 189 2.24 -9.76 17.95
C LYS A 189 1.73 -8.43 18.48
N GLU A 190 1.41 -8.38 19.77
CA GLU A 190 1.19 -7.11 20.44
C GLU A 190 2.53 -6.42 20.64
N PHE A 191 2.63 -5.14 20.26
CA PHE A 191 3.81 -4.34 20.55
C PHE A 191 3.41 -3.10 21.32
N LYS A 192 4.05 -2.89 22.46
CA LYS A 192 4.01 -1.61 23.16
C LYS A 192 4.90 -0.65 22.38
N ASN A 193 4.31 0.32 21.71
CA ASN A 193 5.08 1.43 21.14
C ASN A 193 5.63 2.27 22.32
N PRO A 194 6.96 2.42 22.47
CA PRO A 194 7.54 3.16 23.59
C PRO A 194 7.25 4.66 23.57
N TYR A 195 6.73 5.20 22.44
CA TYR A 195 6.39 6.60 22.25
C TYR A 195 4.90 6.93 22.51
N THR A 196 4.04 5.93 22.71
CA THR A 196 2.63 6.16 23.10
C THR A 196 2.51 6.33 24.61
N LYS A 197 2.94 7.47 25.15
CA LYS A 197 2.58 7.91 26.51
C LYS A 197 1.23 8.65 26.57
N ILE A 198 0.59 8.93 25.43
CA ILE A 198 -0.44 9.97 25.38
C ILE A 198 -1.88 9.42 25.30
N HIS A 199 -2.16 8.25 24.68
CA HIS A 199 -3.56 7.80 24.48
C HIS A 199 -3.82 6.28 24.61
N GLY A 200 -3.31 5.60 25.65
CA GLY A 200 -3.91 4.37 26.21
C GLY A 200 -4.35 3.22 25.28
N GLY A 201 -3.86 3.12 24.04
CA GLY A 201 -4.29 2.13 23.05
C GLY A 201 -3.27 1.02 22.85
N VAL A 202 -3.75 -0.23 22.81
CA VAL A 202 -2.93 -1.39 22.43
C VAL A 202 -2.73 -1.38 20.91
N LYS A 203 -1.48 -1.50 20.45
CA LYS A 203 -1.13 -1.67 19.03
C LYS A 203 -0.68 -3.11 18.75
N TYR A 204 -0.99 -3.62 17.57
CA TYR A 204 -0.67 -4.96 17.07
C TYR A 204 0.24 -4.83 15.85
N SER A 205 1.20 -5.73 15.65
CA SER A 205 1.78 -5.99 14.33
C SER A 205 1.57 -7.43 13.92
N VAL A 206 1.38 -7.60 12.63
CA VAL A 206 0.82 -8.79 12.01
C VAL A 206 1.91 -9.37 11.10
N LYS A 207 2.44 -10.54 11.47
CA LYS A 207 3.47 -11.28 10.72
C LYS A 207 2.96 -12.68 10.42
N ILE A 208 3.08 -13.19 9.20
CA ILE A 208 2.81 -14.61 8.95
C ILE A 208 4.05 -15.43 9.28
N LYS A 209 3.90 -16.53 10.04
CA LYS A 209 4.95 -17.57 10.10
C LYS A 209 4.80 -18.42 8.83
N CYS A 210 5.71 -18.22 7.88
CA CYS A 210 5.91 -19.19 6.81
C CYS A 210 6.50 -20.46 7.44
N HIS A 211 5.79 -21.58 7.35
CA HIS A 211 6.33 -22.93 7.58
C HIS A 211 6.86 -23.47 6.26
#